data_AF-A0A7C4DG40-F1
#
_entry.id   AF-A0A7C4DG40-F1
#
_cell.length_a   1.000
_cell.length_b   1.000
_cell.length_c   1.000
_cell.angle_alpha   90.00
_cell.angle_beta   90.00
_cell.angle_gamma   90.00
#
_symmetry.space_group_name_H-M   'P 1'
#
loop_
_entity.id
_entity.type
_entity.pdbx_description
1 polymer ?
#
loop_
_entity_poly.entity_id
_entity_poly.type
_entity_poly.pdbx_seq_one_letter_code
_entity_poly.pdbx_strand_id
1 'polypeptide(L)' 'MSFRDTVKYVISKQGIDGGYLSYQYMGLFESSVEDTYYALSVLKFLGVKPPNVFKTVRFLKEVQLADGSYHSLRVAFFRH' A
#
# COMPACT_ATOMS: atom_id res chain seq x y z
N MET A 1 12.70 8.16 -15.47
CA MET A 1 12.63 6.99 -14.57
C MET A 1 12.35 5.77 -15.42
N SER A 2 13.17 4.72 -15.35
CA SER A 2 12.96 3.51 -16.18
C SER A 2 11.89 2.59 -15.57
N PHE A 3 11.41 1.60 -16.34
CA PHE A 3 10.52 0.54 -15.85
C PHE A 3 11.08 -0.13 -14.57
N ARG A 4 12.38 -0.46 -14.60
CA ARG A 4 13.06 -1.13 -13.50
C ARG A 4 13.16 -0.25 -12.26
N ASP A 5 13.36 1.05 -12.44
CA ASP A 5 13.43 2.01 -11.33
C ASP A 5 12.05 2.19 -10.69
N THR A 6 10.99 2.14 -11.49
CA THR A 6 9.60 2.19 -11.01
C THR A 6 9.28 0.98 -10.13
N VAL A 7 9.62 -0.23 -10.59
CA VAL A 7 9.42 -1.46 -9.81
C VAL A 7 10.20 -1.41 -8.50
N LYS A 8 11.48 -1.02 -8.55
CA LYS A 8 12.32 -0.90 -7.36
C LYS A 8 11.75 0.11 -6.35
N TYR A 9 11.29 1.25 -6.84
CA TYR A 9 10.68 2.28 -6.01
C TYR A 9 9.41 1.76 -5.33
N VAL A 10 8.48 1.15 -6.08
CA VAL A 10 7.23 0.65 -5.49
C VAL A 10 7.52 -0.44 -4.47
N ILE A 11 8.42 -1.38 -4.79
CA ILE A 11 8.81 -2.45 -3.86
C ILE A 11 9.45 -1.91 -2.57
N SER A 12 10.26 -0.85 -2.66
CA SER A 12 10.89 -0.26 -1.46
C SER A 12 9.91 0.40 -0.50
N LYS A 13 8.66 0.64 -0.94
CA LYS A 13 7.59 1.16 -0.10
C LYS A 13 6.87 0.09 0.72
N GLN A 14 7.20 -1.20 0.57
CA GLN A 14 6.60 -2.23 1.42
C GLN A 14 7.17 -2.20 2.84
N GLY A 15 6.29 -2.09 3.83
CA GLY A 15 6.62 -2.11 5.25
C GLY A 15 6.87 -3.50 5.81
N ILE A 16 7.28 -3.54 7.08
CA ILE A 16 7.51 -4.79 7.82
C ILE A 16 6.20 -5.59 8.06
N ASP A 17 5.09 -4.87 8.17
CA ASP A 17 3.71 -5.36 8.32
C ASP A 17 3.18 -5.99 7.03
N GLY A 18 3.68 -5.56 5.86
CA GLY A 18 3.33 -6.07 4.54
C GLY A 18 2.49 -5.11 3.69
N GLY A 19 2.03 -4.01 4.28
CA GLY A 19 1.38 -2.92 3.55
C GLY A 19 2.42 -1.98 2.91
N TYR A 20 1.94 -0.90 2.30
CA TYR A 20 2.78 0.08 1.63
C TYR A 20 2.51 1.48 2.16
N LEU A 21 3.53 2.34 2.05
CA LEU A 21 3.44 3.76 2.37
C LEU A 21 4.24 4.58 1.35
N SER A 22 3.59 5.51 0.65
CA SER A 22 4.24 6.33 -0.38
C SER A 22 5.11 7.44 0.22
N TYR A 23 4.66 8.04 1.32
CA TYR A 23 5.33 9.15 2.02
C TYR A 23 5.53 8.85 3.51
N GLN A 24 6.78 8.93 3.98
CA GLN A 24 7.11 8.81 5.41
C GLN A 24 7.33 10.21 5.98
N TYR A 25 6.70 10.50 7.11
CA TYR A 25 6.92 11.73 7.86
C TYR A 25 7.71 11.41 9.14
N MET A 26 8.81 12.14 9.37
CA MET A 26 9.64 12.01 10.59
C MET A 26 10.09 10.58 10.94
N GLY A 27 10.29 9.71 9.93
CA GLY A 27 10.73 8.33 10.13
C GLY A 27 9.64 7.38 10.65
N LEU A 28 8.40 7.84 10.79
CA LEU A 28 7.26 6.97 11.08
C LEU A 28 6.83 6.27 9.79
N PHE A 29 6.71 4.94 9.88
CA PHE A 29 6.19 4.09 8.82
C PHE A 29 4.86 3.50 9.29
N GLU A 30 3.77 3.98 8.73
CA GLU A 30 2.44 3.39 8.90
C GLU A 30 1.90 3.04 7.53
N SER A 31 1.73 1.75 7.24
CA SER A 31 1.11 1.32 5.99
C SER A 31 -0.31 1.87 5.90
N SER A 32 -0.68 2.33 4.71
CA SER A 32 -2.06 2.71 4.41
C SER A 32 -2.68 1.72 3.45
N VAL A 33 -3.99 1.49 3.60
CA VAL A 33 -4.76 0.67 2.63
C VAL A 33 -4.69 1.31 1.24
N GLU A 34 -4.62 2.63 1.18
CA GLU A 34 -4.54 3.44 -0.05
C GLU A 34 -3.28 3.14 -0.84
N ASP A 35 -2.14 3.36 -0.20
CA ASP A 35 -0.85 3.15 -0.83
C ASP A 35 -0.64 1.69 -1.15
N THR A 36 -1.16 0.79 -0.31
CA THR A 36 -1.15 -0.66 -0.57
C THR A 36 -1.93 -0.98 -1.84
N TYR A 37 -3.14 -0.44 -2.01
CA TYR A 37 -3.93 -0.64 -3.22
C TYR A 37 -3.21 -0.12 -4.47
N TYR A 38 -2.67 1.10 -4.44
CA TYR A 38 -1.98 1.69 -5.58
C TYR A 38 -0.68 0.96 -5.90
N ALA A 39 0.11 0.59 -4.90
CA ALA A 39 1.33 -0.19 -5.09
C ALA A 39 1.04 -1.54 -5.76
N LEU A 40 0.04 -2.27 -5.25
CA LEU A 40 -0.39 -3.55 -5.84
C LEU A 40 -0.92 -3.37 -7.27
N SER A 41 -1.67 -2.29 -7.53
CA SER A 41 -2.18 -1.98 -8.86
C SER A 41 -1.06 -1.70 -9.87
N VAL A 42 -0.04 -0.93 -9.48
CA VAL A 42 1.14 -0.67 -10.29
C VAL A 42 1.93 -1.95 -10.54
N LEU A 43 2.21 -2.74 -9.50
CA LEU A 43 2.94 -4.00 -9.65
C LEU A 43 2.20 -4.98 -10.58
N LYS A 44 0.87 -5.10 -10.43
CA LYS A 44 0.02 -5.90 -11.31
C LYS A 44 0.09 -5.42 -12.76
N PHE A 45 -0.03 -4.11 -13.00
CA PHE A 45 0.06 -3.52 -14.34
C PHE A 45 1.41 -3.80 -14.99
N LEU A 46 2.50 -3.77 -14.21
CA LEU A 46 3.86 -4.06 -14.66
C LEU A 46 4.17 -5.57 -14.73
N GLY A 47 3.23 -6.46 -14.39
CA GLY A 47 3.44 -7.91 -14.40
C GLY A 47 4.38 -8.42 -13.31
N VAL A 48 4.58 -7.67 -12.23
CA VAL A 48 5.50 -7.99 -11.13
C VAL A 48 4.71 -8.45 -9.90
N LYS A 49 5.20 -9.48 -9.21
CA LYS A 49 4.61 -9.92 -7.94
C LYS A 49 5.12 -9.06 -6.77
N PRO A 50 4.28 -8.79 -5.75
CA PRO A 50 4.74 -8.19 -4.51
C PRO A 50 5.81 -9.05 -3.81
N PRO A 51 6.76 -8.45 -3.06
CA PRO A 51 7.85 -9.19 -2.43
C PRO A 51 7.37 -10.17 -1.36
N ASN A 52 6.48 -9.70 -0.47
CA ASN A 52 5.97 -10.48 0.66
C ASN A 52 4.46 -10.66 0.57
N VAL A 53 3.98 -11.42 -0.43
CA VAL A 53 2.54 -11.63 -0.69
C VAL A 53 1.77 -12.05 0.57
N PHE A 54 2.30 -12.99 1.36
CA PHE A 54 1.63 -13.46 2.57
C PHE A 54 1.45 -12.36 3.62
N LYS A 55 2.47 -11.50 3.79
CA LYS A 55 2.37 -10.37 4.72
C LYS A 55 1.36 -9.34 4.22
N THR A 56 1.34 -9.06 2.92
CA THR A 56 0.33 -8.16 2.35
C THR A 56 -1.09 -8.69 2.52
N VAL A 57 -1.31 -9.99 2.30
CA VAL A 57 -2.62 -10.62 2.54
C VAL A 57 -3.01 -10.53 4.02
N ARG A 58 -2.06 -10.78 4.93
CA ARG A 58 -2.31 -10.65 6.37
C ARG A 58 -2.67 -9.22 6.75
N PHE A 59 -1.86 -8.24 6.34
CA PHE A 59 -2.11 -6.81 6.56
C PHE A 59 -3.52 -6.43 6.11
N LEU A 60 -3.90 -6.78 4.87
CA LEU A 60 -5.23 -6.48 4.34
C LEU A 60 -6.35 -7.12 5.17
N LYS A 61 -6.18 -8.36 5.64
CA LYS A 61 -7.17 -8.99 6.53
C LYS A 61 -7.26 -8.33 7.91
N GLU A 62 -6.14 -7.86 8.45
CA GLU A 62 -6.09 -7.20 9.77
C GLU A 62 -6.77 -5.83 9.76
N VAL A 63 -6.65 -5.08 8.65
CA VAL A 63 -7.24 -3.74 8.50
C VAL A 63 -8.63 -3.75 7.84
N GLN A 64 -9.15 -4.93 7.49
CA GLN A 64 -10.49 -5.11 6.97
C GLN A 64 -11.51 -5.02 8.11
N LEU A 65 -12.57 -4.25 7.89
CA LEU A 65 -13.70 -4.12 8.80
C LEU A 65 -14.58 -5.37 8.79
N ALA A 66 -15.41 -5.54 9.82
CA ALA A 66 -16.28 -6.71 9.96
C ALA A 66 -17.27 -6.89 8.80
N ASP A 67 -17.66 -5.79 8.14
CA ASP A 67 -18.52 -5.79 6.94
C ASP A 67 -17.76 -6.04 5.62
N GLY A 68 -16.45 -6.32 5.72
CA GLY A 68 -15.56 -6.54 4.59
C GLY A 68 -15.04 -5.27 3.93
N SER A 69 -15.47 -4.09 4.38
CA SER A 69 -14.97 -2.81 3.89
C SER A 69 -13.61 -2.45 4.50
N TYR A 70 -13.03 -1.36 4.03
CA TYR A 70 -11.80 -0.79 4.56
C TYR A 70 -12.07 0.67 4.88
N HIS A 71 -11.39 1.23 5.89
CA HIS A 71 -11.44 2.67 6.12
C HIS A 71 -11.02 3.39 4.83
N SER A 72 -11.92 4.24 4.30
CA SER A 72 -11.72 4.88 3.00
C SER A 72 -10.76 6.06 3.05
N LEU A 73 -10.20 6.32 1.87
CA LEU A 73 -9.10 7.23 1.58
C LEU A 73 -9.48 8.71 1.41
N ARG A 74 -10.70 9.05 1.83
CA ARG A 74 -11.32 10.37 1.59
C ARG A 74 -12.17 10.87 2.75
N VAL A 75 -11.93 10.39 3.97
CA VAL A 75 -12.57 10.98 5.16
C VAL A 75 -11.70 12.10 5.76
N ALA A 76 -11.25 13.02 4.90
CA ALA A 76 -10.96 14.38 5.29
C ALA A 76 -11.88 15.27 4.48
N PHE A 77 -12.92 15.75 5.14
CA PHE A 77 -13.84 16.79 4.75
C PHE A 77 -13.24 17.83 3.77
N PHE A 78 -13.62 17.79 2.50
CA PHE A 78 -13.91 19.03 1.80
C PHE A 78 -15.31 19.49 2.25
N ARG A 79 -15.39 20.05 3.46
CA ARG A 79 -16.48 20.97 3.80
C ARG A 79 -15.99 22.35 3.37
N HIS A 80 -16.52 22.82 2.25
CA HIS A 80 -16.56 24.25 1.92
C HIS A 80 -17.44 24.97 2.93
#